data_AF-A0A1J4JFD8-F1
#
_entry.id   AF-A0A1J4JFD8-F1
#
_cell.length_a   1.000
_cell.length_b   1.000
_cell.length_c   1.000
_cell.angle_alpha   90.00
_cell.angle_beta   90.00
_cell.angle_gamma   90.00
#
_symmetry.space_group_name_H-M   'P 1'
#
loop_
_entity.id
_entity.type
_entity.pdbx_description
1 polymer ?
#
loop_
_entity_poly.entity_id
_entity_poly.type
_entity_poly.pdbx_seq_one_letter_code
_entity_poly.pdbx_strand_id
1 'polypeptide(L)'
;MGKGYYEQFQATKALKTGTTRPIPRVKKEIKTTKTGLTDLQISAYQFFQEKGFLPLFDIPLPELLIQSMVSKHFLSLFKIGAYFKVFVTPPQSDQLSQILTPLRRLLNEMKEKQIIPIGINPEQIVRENHEELLQFLVSSYEWAVKGGGGSTLAARLQKLSEWLISLGIYPPIGNAWFTNGRPLYLIEDPLRNGDLFRSLCIVMRPELYEPRPPPASTPREMVERVRQALAILSEDGLIDQDDILCAEEIVRGTTDAAEVILEKAMKSYEKKQRTVLYNLKFM
;
A
#
# COMPACT_ATOMS: atom_id res chain seq x y z
N MET A 1 -1.45 -16.36 32.85
CA MET A 1 -0.79 -15.20 32.20
C MET A 1 0.26 -15.75 31.25
N GLY A 2 0.07 -15.58 29.95
CA GLY A 2 0.94 -16.18 28.93
C GLY A 2 2.28 -15.46 28.84
N LYS A 3 3.37 -16.21 28.64
CA LYS A 3 4.71 -15.67 28.42
C LYS A 3 4.74 -14.83 27.14
N GLY A 4 5.31 -13.63 27.21
CA GLY A 4 5.37 -12.68 26.11
C GLY A 4 6.33 -13.12 24.99
N TYR A 5 6.12 -12.59 23.78
CA TYR A 5 6.87 -12.93 22.56
C TYR A 5 8.41 -12.81 22.74
N TYR A 6 8.84 -11.91 23.60
CA TYR A 6 10.26 -11.68 23.94
C TYR A 6 10.88 -12.84 24.75
N GLU A 7 10.10 -13.45 25.64
CA GLU A 7 10.54 -14.60 26.45
C GLU A 7 10.65 -15.88 25.60
N GLN A 8 9.79 -16.01 24.60
CA GLN A 8 9.87 -17.08 23.59
C GLN A 8 11.11 -16.94 22.69
N PHE A 9 11.48 -15.70 22.35
CA PHE A 9 12.67 -15.39 21.55
C PHE A 9 13.97 -15.66 22.31
N GLN A 10 14.05 -15.33 23.61
CA GLN A 10 15.22 -15.65 24.44
C GLN A 10 15.38 -17.17 24.65
N ALA A 11 14.27 -17.90 24.82
CA ALA A 11 14.29 -19.36 24.94
C ALA A 11 14.80 -20.04 23.65
N THR A 12 14.45 -19.52 22.47
CA THR A 12 14.96 -20.05 21.18
C THR A 12 16.42 -19.72 20.93
N LYS A 13 16.93 -18.63 21.53
CA LYS A 13 18.35 -18.26 21.44
C LYS A 13 19.23 -19.13 22.37
N ALA A 14 18.72 -19.50 23.54
CA ALA A 14 19.40 -20.39 24.49
C ALA A 14 19.52 -21.85 23.99
N LEU A 15 18.63 -22.28 23.09
CA LEU A 15 18.65 -23.63 22.51
C LEU A 15 19.67 -23.82 21.38
N LYS A 16 20.33 -22.75 20.89
CA LYS A 16 21.28 -22.83 19.75
C LYS A 16 22.74 -23.11 20.15
N THR A 17 23.06 -23.25 21.43
CA THR A 17 24.44 -23.51 21.91
C THR A 17 24.69 -24.94 22.39
N GLY A 18 23.78 -25.89 22.17
CA GLY A 18 23.94 -27.30 22.56
C GLY A 18 23.86 -28.26 21.37
N THR A 19 24.89 -29.09 21.22
CA THR A 19 25.12 -30.07 20.16
C THR A 19 24.11 -31.24 20.14
N THR A 20 23.87 -31.77 18.93
CA THR A 20 23.40 -33.14 18.55
C THR A 20 21.92 -33.56 18.74
N ARG A 21 21.20 -33.66 17.61
CA ARG A 21 20.74 -34.90 16.90
C ARG A 21 19.71 -34.54 15.82
N PRO A 22 19.62 -35.26 14.68
CA PRO A 22 18.71 -34.91 13.61
C PRO A 22 17.27 -35.27 14.00
N ILE A 23 16.49 -34.25 14.33
CA ILE A 23 15.04 -34.38 14.49
C ILE A 23 14.44 -34.52 13.08
N PRO A 24 13.52 -35.47 12.82
CA PRO A 24 12.88 -35.60 11.52
C PRO A 24 12.25 -34.26 11.14
N ARG A 25 12.55 -33.76 9.94
CA ARG A 25 11.83 -32.63 9.33
C ARG A 25 10.36 -33.02 9.20
N VAL A 26 9.57 -32.75 10.24
CA VAL A 26 8.15 -32.49 10.04
C VAL A 26 8.11 -31.16 9.32
N LYS A 27 7.96 -31.21 7.99
CA LYS A 27 7.45 -30.07 7.24
C LYS A 27 6.14 -29.70 7.92
N LYS A 28 6.16 -28.70 8.81
CA LYS A 28 4.95 -27.95 9.12
C LYS A 28 4.63 -27.25 7.81
N GLU A 29 3.74 -27.86 7.04
CA GLU A 29 2.97 -27.14 6.05
C GLU A 29 2.36 -25.95 6.78
N ILE A 30 2.90 -24.76 6.50
CA ILE A 30 2.19 -23.52 6.76
C ILE A 30 0.97 -23.64 5.86
N LYS A 31 -0.17 -24.06 6.43
CA LYS A 31 -1.45 -23.97 5.74
C LYS A 31 -1.66 -22.48 5.48
N THR A 32 -1.34 -22.04 4.28
CA THR A 32 -1.81 -20.77 3.75
C THR A 32 -3.33 -20.87 3.75
N THR A 33 -3.97 -20.26 4.72
CA THR A 33 -5.41 -20.03 4.71
C THR A 33 -5.67 -19.13 3.52
N LYS A 34 -6.08 -19.72 2.40
CA LYS A 34 -6.51 -18.98 1.22
C LYS A 34 -7.75 -18.18 1.62
N THR A 35 -7.57 -16.88 1.79
CA THR A 35 -8.65 -15.92 2.08
C THR A 35 -9.60 -15.74 0.90
N GLY A 36 -9.22 -16.18 -0.31
CA GLY A 36 -10.01 -15.97 -1.54
C GLY A 36 -10.01 -14.52 -2.04
N LEU A 37 -9.40 -13.60 -1.30
CA LEU A 37 -9.24 -12.19 -1.63
C LEU A 37 -7.89 -11.92 -2.30
N THR A 38 -7.86 -10.92 -3.16
CA THR A 38 -6.61 -10.39 -3.73
C THR A 38 -5.88 -9.52 -2.70
N ASP A 39 -4.57 -9.34 -2.88
CA ASP A 39 -3.76 -8.50 -1.99
C ASP A 39 -4.32 -7.06 -1.91
N LEU A 40 -4.77 -6.52 -3.04
CA LEU A 40 -5.36 -5.18 -3.10
C LEU A 40 -6.66 -5.08 -2.29
N GLN A 41 -7.48 -6.13 -2.28
CA GLN A 41 -8.70 -6.18 -1.46
C GLN A 41 -8.35 -6.27 0.04
N ILE A 42 -7.27 -6.99 0.38
CA ILE A 42 -6.78 -7.09 1.77
C ILE A 42 -6.27 -5.73 2.24
N SER A 43 -5.48 -5.03 1.43
CA SER A 43 -4.99 -3.69 1.76
C SER A 43 -6.13 -2.69 1.92
N ALA A 44 -7.11 -2.71 0.99
CA ALA A 44 -8.29 -1.86 1.09
C ALA A 44 -9.08 -2.13 2.38
N TYR A 45 -9.25 -3.40 2.74
CA TYR A 45 -9.89 -3.78 3.99
C TYR A 45 -9.14 -3.23 5.21
N GLN A 46 -7.83 -3.46 5.30
CA GLN A 46 -7.00 -2.98 6.42
C GLN A 46 -7.08 -1.47 6.55
N PHE A 47 -6.96 -0.74 5.45
CA PHE A 47 -7.10 0.71 5.44
C PHE A 47 -8.44 1.17 6.04
N PHE A 48 -9.56 0.59 5.60
CA PHE A 48 -10.88 0.98 6.11
C PHE A 48 -11.16 0.47 7.53
N GLN A 49 -10.49 -0.60 7.96
CA GLN A 49 -10.50 -1.05 9.35
C GLN A 49 -9.74 -0.06 10.26
N GLU A 50 -8.56 0.40 9.86
CA GLU A 50 -7.76 1.40 10.58
C GLU A 50 -8.49 2.76 10.69
N LYS A 51 -9.23 3.14 9.64
CA LYS A 51 -10.10 4.33 9.68
C LYS A 51 -11.39 4.13 10.51
N GLY A 52 -11.63 2.93 11.04
CA GLY A 52 -12.79 2.63 11.88
C GLY A 52 -14.11 2.51 11.12
N PHE A 53 -14.07 2.29 9.80
CA PHE A 53 -15.27 2.10 8.99
C PHE A 53 -15.71 0.65 8.97
N LEU A 54 -14.75 -0.29 8.98
CA LEU A 54 -15.00 -1.73 8.98
C LEU A 54 -14.51 -2.39 10.28
N PRO A 55 -15.17 -3.48 10.72
CA PRO A 55 -14.74 -4.25 11.88
C PRO A 55 -13.48 -5.09 11.58
N LEU A 56 -12.72 -5.42 12.63
CA LEU A 56 -11.57 -6.31 12.53
C LEU A 56 -12.01 -7.78 12.49
N PHE A 57 -11.47 -8.54 11.54
CA PHE A 57 -11.64 -9.98 11.37
C PHE A 57 -10.27 -10.65 11.41
N ASP A 58 -10.15 -11.75 12.14
CA ASP A 58 -8.90 -12.52 12.24
C ASP A 58 -8.50 -13.13 10.87
N ILE A 59 -9.49 -13.46 10.05
CA ILE A 59 -9.32 -13.94 8.68
C ILE A 59 -10.33 -13.19 7.79
N PRO A 60 -9.89 -12.28 6.92
CA PRO A 60 -10.79 -11.57 6.02
C PRO A 60 -11.24 -12.52 4.91
N LEU A 61 -12.55 -12.75 4.82
CA LEU A 61 -13.21 -13.47 3.73
C LEU A 61 -14.12 -12.52 2.96
N PRO A 62 -14.33 -12.72 1.64
CA PRO A 62 -15.21 -11.87 0.83
C PRO A 62 -16.58 -11.68 1.47
N GLU A 63 -17.19 -12.77 1.95
CA GLU A 63 -18.53 -12.76 2.54
C GLU A 63 -18.57 -11.93 3.82
N LEU A 64 -17.53 -12.03 4.66
CA LEU A 64 -17.43 -11.25 5.90
C LEU A 64 -17.26 -9.76 5.63
N LEU A 65 -16.45 -9.41 4.63
CA LEU A 65 -16.27 -8.02 4.20
C LEU A 65 -17.57 -7.44 3.68
N ILE A 66 -18.25 -8.15 2.79
CA ILE A 66 -19.55 -7.75 2.23
C ILE A 66 -20.59 -7.59 3.33
N GLN A 67 -20.70 -8.58 4.22
CA GLN A 67 -21.58 -8.52 5.37
C GLN A 67 -21.27 -7.30 6.24
N SER A 68 -20.00 -6.96 6.45
CA SER A 68 -19.63 -5.78 7.23
C SER A 68 -20.03 -4.44 6.58
N MET A 69 -20.14 -4.43 5.25
CA MET A 69 -20.58 -3.26 4.50
C MET A 69 -22.11 -3.08 4.55
N VAL A 70 -22.88 -4.18 4.62
CA VAL A 70 -24.35 -4.16 4.53
C VAL A 70 -25.08 -4.34 5.88
N SER A 71 -24.50 -5.04 6.86
CA SER A 71 -25.12 -5.45 8.15
C SER A 71 -25.64 -4.34 9.06
N LYS A 72 -25.30 -3.08 8.80
CA LYS A 72 -25.81 -1.90 9.50
C LYS A 72 -26.45 -0.93 8.52
N HIS A 73 -27.41 -1.39 7.72
CA HIS A 73 -28.14 -0.53 6.78
C HIS A 73 -27.20 0.22 5.81
N PHE A 74 -26.17 -0.46 5.30
CA PHE A 74 -25.17 0.14 4.41
C PHE A 74 -24.33 1.27 5.04
N LEU A 75 -24.41 1.51 6.36
CA LEU A 75 -23.77 2.64 7.04
C LEU A 75 -22.26 2.75 6.75
N SER A 76 -21.57 1.61 6.62
CA SER A 76 -20.15 1.57 6.29
C SER A 76 -19.85 2.26 4.95
N LEU A 77 -20.72 2.10 3.94
CA LEU A 77 -20.59 2.81 2.66
C LEU A 77 -20.69 4.32 2.82
N PHE A 78 -21.65 4.79 3.64
CA PHE A 78 -21.84 6.22 3.89
C PHE A 78 -20.70 6.82 4.71
N LYS A 79 -20.12 6.06 5.65
CA LYS A 79 -18.91 6.46 6.38
C LYS A 79 -17.71 6.60 5.46
N ILE A 80 -17.54 5.66 4.52
CA ILE A 80 -16.52 5.74 3.48
C ILE A 80 -16.76 6.97 2.60
N GLY A 81 -17.99 7.25 2.17
CA GLY A 81 -18.30 8.48 1.42
C GLY A 81 -17.99 9.76 2.18
N ALA A 82 -18.33 9.81 3.47
CA ALA A 82 -18.07 10.97 4.33
C ALA A 82 -16.57 11.27 4.47
N TYR A 83 -15.72 10.23 4.48
CA TYR A 83 -14.26 10.39 4.43
C TYR A 83 -13.81 11.20 3.20
N PHE A 84 -14.48 11.03 2.06
CA PHE A 84 -14.24 11.80 0.84
C PHE A 84 -15.07 13.07 0.71
N LYS A 85 -15.61 13.58 1.83
CA LYS A 85 -16.47 14.78 1.87
C LYS A 85 -17.72 14.63 0.98
N VAL A 86 -18.24 13.41 0.83
CA VAL A 86 -19.54 13.13 0.21
C VAL A 86 -20.54 12.88 1.34
N PHE A 87 -21.43 13.84 1.57
CA PHE A 87 -22.33 13.82 2.72
C PHE A 87 -23.76 13.54 2.28
N VAL A 88 -24.17 12.28 2.42
CA VAL A 88 -25.54 11.85 2.19
C VAL A 88 -26.09 11.25 3.47
N THR A 89 -27.31 11.64 3.84
CA THR A 89 -28.00 11.07 4.99
C THR A 89 -28.18 9.56 4.78
N PRO A 90 -27.65 8.70 5.68
CA PRO A 90 -27.80 7.26 5.55
C PRO A 90 -29.28 6.85 5.73
N PRO A 91 -29.70 5.73 5.15
CA PRO A 91 -31.05 5.21 5.33
C PRO A 91 -31.30 4.85 6.79
N GLN A 92 -32.52 5.12 7.26
CA GLN A 92 -32.95 4.79 8.63
C GLN A 92 -33.60 3.40 8.73
N SER A 93 -33.75 2.69 7.60
CA SER A 93 -34.47 1.42 7.48
C SER A 93 -33.82 0.53 6.43
N ASP A 94 -33.87 -0.78 6.65
CA ASP A 94 -33.41 -1.82 5.72
C ASP A 94 -34.38 -2.03 4.54
N GLN A 95 -35.46 -1.24 4.43
CA GLN A 95 -36.35 -1.30 3.28
C GLN A 95 -35.64 -0.84 2.00
N LEU A 96 -35.70 -1.69 0.97
CA LEU A 96 -35.01 -1.52 -0.31
C LEU A 96 -35.28 -0.15 -0.96
N SER A 97 -36.54 0.31 -0.94
CA SER A 97 -36.95 1.62 -1.46
C SER A 97 -36.34 2.80 -0.68
N GLN A 98 -36.10 2.63 0.62
CA GLN A 98 -35.50 3.62 1.51
C GLN A 98 -33.98 3.64 1.42
N ILE A 99 -33.33 2.53 1.03
CA ILE A 99 -31.88 2.43 0.83
C ILE A 99 -31.48 2.95 -0.55
N LEU A 100 -32.21 2.56 -1.60
CA LEU A 100 -31.76 2.76 -2.98
C LEU A 100 -31.59 4.24 -3.33
N THR A 101 -32.48 5.10 -2.81
CA THR A 101 -32.44 6.55 -3.10
C THR A 101 -31.21 7.22 -2.47
N PRO A 102 -30.95 7.10 -1.15
CA PRO A 102 -29.70 7.57 -0.54
C PRO A 102 -28.45 6.97 -1.17
N LEU A 103 -28.44 5.66 -1.46
CA LEU A 103 -27.30 5.00 -2.05
C LEU A 103 -26.99 5.53 -3.46
N ARG A 104 -28.01 5.71 -4.31
CA ARG A 104 -27.83 6.32 -5.64
C ARG A 104 -27.21 7.70 -5.54
N ARG A 105 -27.66 8.54 -4.60
CA ARG A 105 -27.08 9.88 -4.37
C ARG A 105 -25.61 9.79 -3.97
N LEU A 106 -25.29 8.93 -2.99
CA LEU A 106 -23.93 8.69 -2.52
C LEU A 106 -23.01 8.28 -3.68
N LEU A 107 -23.40 7.25 -4.43
CA LEU A 107 -22.57 6.73 -5.51
C LEU A 107 -22.44 7.72 -6.67
N ASN A 108 -23.50 8.45 -7.03
CA ASN A 108 -23.43 9.46 -8.08
C ASN A 108 -22.45 10.58 -7.72
N GLU A 109 -22.50 11.10 -6.50
CA GLU A 109 -21.55 12.14 -6.07
C GLU A 109 -20.11 11.61 -5.99
N MET A 110 -19.93 10.35 -5.55
CA MET A 110 -18.62 9.71 -5.57
C MET A 110 -18.09 9.50 -7.00
N LYS A 111 -18.95 9.19 -7.97
CA LYS A 111 -18.59 9.09 -9.39
C LYS A 111 -18.23 10.44 -9.99
N GLU A 112 -18.99 11.49 -9.67
CA GLU A 112 -18.71 12.87 -10.12
C GLU A 112 -17.33 13.34 -9.63
N LYS A 113 -16.98 12.99 -8.39
CA LYS A 113 -15.64 13.23 -7.81
C LYS A 113 -14.57 12.24 -8.28
N GLN A 114 -14.93 11.32 -9.18
CA GLN A 114 -14.06 10.27 -9.73
C GLN A 114 -13.43 9.37 -8.65
N ILE A 115 -14.08 9.23 -7.50
CA ILE A 115 -13.66 8.36 -6.40
C ILE A 115 -13.89 6.90 -6.77
N ILE A 116 -15.01 6.63 -7.44
CA ILE A 116 -15.39 5.29 -7.90
C ILE A 116 -15.73 5.30 -9.40
N PRO A 117 -15.62 4.16 -10.09
CA PRO A 117 -15.98 4.02 -11.50
C PRO A 117 -17.45 4.34 -11.79
N ILE A 118 -17.71 4.91 -12.97
CA ILE A 118 -19.07 5.20 -13.47
C ILE A 118 -19.91 3.91 -13.55
N GLY A 119 -19.25 2.79 -13.84
CA GLY A 119 -19.86 1.47 -13.94
C GLY A 119 -20.49 0.94 -12.66
N ILE A 120 -20.17 1.51 -11.48
CA ILE A 120 -20.65 0.95 -10.22
C ILE A 120 -22.18 1.07 -10.11
N ASN A 121 -22.89 -0.04 -9.97
CA ASN A 121 -24.34 -0.09 -10.01
C ASN A 121 -24.97 -0.13 -8.60
N PRO A 122 -25.79 0.87 -8.21
CA PRO A 122 -26.44 0.92 -6.90
C PRO A 122 -27.39 -0.26 -6.66
N GLU A 123 -28.11 -0.72 -7.68
CA GLU A 123 -29.01 -1.87 -7.56
C GLU A 123 -28.24 -3.17 -7.30
N GLN A 124 -27.04 -3.32 -7.83
CA GLN A 124 -26.17 -4.47 -7.57
C GLN A 124 -25.61 -4.43 -6.14
N ILE A 125 -25.23 -3.26 -5.63
CA ILE A 125 -24.80 -3.09 -4.24
C ILE A 125 -25.93 -3.47 -3.26
N VAL A 126 -27.17 -3.03 -3.51
CA VAL A 126 -28.31 -3.37 -2.66
C VAL A 126 -28.64 -4.87 -2.69
N ARG A 127 -28.31 -5.55 -3.79
CA ARG A 127 -28.43 -7.01 -3.93
C ARG A 127 -27.24 -7.78 -3.36
N GLU A 128 -26.34 -7.11 -2.66
CA GLU A 128 -25.14 -7.72 -2.06
C GLU A 128 -24.25 -8.42 -3.10
N ASN A 129 -24.20 -7.87 -4.31
CA ASN A 129 -23.31 -8.36 -5.35
C ASN A 129 -21.86 -8.23 -4.87
N HIS A 130 -21.18 -9.38 -4.82
CA HIS A 130 -19.85 -9.47 -4.22
C HIS A 130 -18.81 -8.69 -5.02
N GLU A 131 -18.85 -8.84 -6.34
CA GLU A 131 -17.91 -8.18 -7.25
C GLU A 131 -18.06 -6.66 -7.16
N GLU A 132 -19.30 -6.18 -7.16
CA GLU A 132 -19.64 -4.76 -7.09
C GLU A 132 -19.16 -4.10 -5.79
N LEU A 133 -19.38 -4.76 -4.65
CA LEU A 133 -18.99 -4.26 -3.34
C LEU A 133 -17.48 -4.28 -3.14
N LEU A 134 -16.81 -5.33 -3.60
CA LEU A 134 -15.35 -5.41 -3.57
C LEU A 134 -14.73 -4.37 -4.51
N GLN A 135 -15.32 -4.13 -5.68
CA GLN A 135 -14.88 -3.09 -6.59
C GLN A 135 -15.06 -1.70 -5.98
N PHE A 136 -16.21 -1.43 -5.33
CA PHE A 136 -16.43 -0.19 -4.58
C PHE A 136 -15.35 0.03 -3.52
N LEU A 137 -15.06 -1.01 -2.72
CA LEU A 137 -14.07 -0.97 -1.65
C LEU A 137 -12.69 -0.65 -2.22
N VAL A 138 -12.26 -1.43 -3.22
CA VAL A 138 -10.95 -1.24 -3.87
C VAL A 138 -10.85 0.16 -4.46
N SER A 139 -11.79 0.59 -5.31
CA SER A 139 -11.70 1.91 -5.96
C SER A 139 -11.68 3.08 -4.97
N SER A 140 -12.47 2.99 -3.90
CA SER A 140 -12.45 3.99 -2.84
C SER A 140 -11.09 4.05 -2.14
N TYR A 141 -10.51 2.89 -1.80
CA TYR A 141 -9.17 2.82 -1.22
C TYR A 141 -8.11 3.37 -2.18
N GLU A 142 -8.18 2.98 -3.44
CA GLU A 142 -7.25 3.45 -4.46
C GLU A 142 -7.29 4.97 -4.56
N TRP A 143 -8.47 5.59 -4.60
CA TRP A 143 -8.56 7.06 -4.62
C TRP A 143 -7.99 7.69 -3.34
N ALA A 144 -8.28 7.11 -2.17
CA ALA A 144 -7.79 7.61 -0.88
C ALA A 144 -6.27 7.68 -0.79
N VAL A 145 -5.60 6.66 -1.31
CA VAL A 145 -4.15 6.56 -1.32
C VAL A 145 -3.55 7.43 -2.44
N LYS A 146 -4.21 7.47 -3.60
CA LYS A 146 -3.57 7.89 -4.86
C LYS A 146 -3.87 9.32 -5.25
N GLY A 147 -4.91 9.94 -4.66
CA GLY A 147 -5.40 11.28 -4.98
C GLY A 147 -5.93 11.36 -6.41
N GLY A 148 -7.25 11.53 -6.57
CA GLY A 148 -7.96 11.48 -7.85
C GLY A 148 -7.20 12.03 -9.06
N GLY A 149 -6.79 11.15 -9.96
CA GLY A 149 -6.08 11.47 -11.19
C GLY A 149 -6.14 10.27 -12.15
N GLY A 150 -6.63 10.51 -13.37
CA GLY A 150 -7.14 9.50 -14.32
C GLY A 150 -6.15 8.47 -14.91
N SER A 151 -5.01 8.21 -14.29
CA SER A 151 -4.18 7.04 -14.63
C SER A 151 -4.49 5.90 -13.66
N THR A 152 -4.82 4.73 -14.20
CA THR A 152 -5.02 3.51 -13.39
C THR A 152 -3.76 3.20 -12.58
N LEU A 153 -3.90 2.56 -11.41
CA LEU A 153 -2.74 2.15 -10.60
C LEU A 153 -1.69 1.43 -11.43
N ALA A 154 -2.13 0.49 -12.27
CA ALA A 154 -1.27 -0.25 -13.17
C ALA A 154 -0.43 0.68 -14.06
N ALA A 155 -1.04 1.72 -14.65
CA ALA A 155 -0.34 2.67 -15.49
C ALA A 155 0.66 3.54 -14.69
N ARG A 156 0.33 3.92 -13.46
CA ARG A 156 1.24 4.69 -12.58
C ARG A 156 2.44 3.85 -12.14
N LEU A 157 2.19 2.64 -11.66
CA LEU A 157 3.21 1.68 -11.24
C LEU A 157 4.12 1.28 -12.40
N GLN A 158 3.55 1.12 -13.59
CA GLN A 158 4.30 0.93 -14.81
C GLN A 158 5.19 2.14 -15.10
N LYS A 159 4.64 3.36 -15.05
CA LYS A 159 5.43 4.59 -15.26
C LYS A 159 6.57 4.73 -14.25
N LEU A 160 6.33 4.43 -12.97
CA LEU A 160 7.38 4.42 -11.94
C LEU A 160 8.45 3.37 -12.25
N SER A 161 8.04 2.17 -12.66
CA SER A 161 8.97 1.10 -13.05
C SER A 161 9.83 1.52 -14.24
N GLU A 162 9.21 2.09 -15.28
CA GLU A 162 9.91 2.60 -16.47
C GLU A 162 10.88 3.73 -16.11
N TRP A 163 10.49 4.64 -15.21
CA TRP A 163 11.38 5.70 -14.73
C TRP A 163 12.59 5.13 -13.97
N LEU A 164 12.39 4.22 -13.02
CA LEU A 164 13.48 3.58 -12.29
C LEU A 164 14.45 2.84 -13.23
N ILE A 165 13.90 2.10 -14.20
CA ILE A 165 14.69 1.41 -15.23
C ILE A 165 15.47 2.41 -16.10
N SER A 166 14.88 3.55 -16.44
CA SER A 166 15.57 4.60 -17.21
C SER A 166 16.77 5.20 -16.47
N LEU A 167 16.78 5.13 -15.14
CA LEU A 167 17.88 5.52 -14.27
C LEU A 167 18.93 4.40 -14.08
N GLY A 168 18.76 3.23 -14.70
CA GLY A 168 19.63 2.07 -14.51
C GLY A 168 19.33 1.27 -13.23
N ILE A 169 18.20 1.52 -12.57
CA ILE A 169 17.77 0.83 -11.34
C ILE A 169 16.82 -0.30 -11.75
N TYR A 170 17.33 -1.53 -11.83
CA TYR A 170 16.56 -2.68 -12.29
C TYR A 170 15.95 -3.49 -11.14
N PRO A 171 14.73 -4.03 -11.31
CA PRO A 171 14.13 -4.92 -10.32
C PRO A 171 14.97 -6.22 -10.20
N PRO A 172 15.04 -6.83 -9.01
CA PRO A 172 15.83 -8.05 -8.81
C PRO A 172 15.25 -9.26 -9.55
N ILE A 173 13.94 -9.25 -9.81
CA ILE A 173 13.22 -10.34 -10.47
C ILE A 173 12.12 -9.76 -11.36
N GLY A 174 12.18 -10.03 -12.66
CA GLY A 174 11.16 -9.64 -13.65
C GLY A 174 11.53 -8.35 -14.41
N ASN A 175 10.53 -7.77 -15.08
CA ASN A 175 10.73 -6.60 -15.96
C ASN A 175 10.12 -5.30 -15.39
N ALA A 176 9.53 -5.34 -14.20
CA ALA A 176 8.92 -4.19 -13.53
C ALA A 176 9.18 -4.26 -12.02
N TRP A 177 9.34 -3.09 -11.40
CA TRP A 177 9.48 -2.94 -9.94
C TRP A 177 8.17 -3.23 -9.22
N PHE A 178 7.06 -2.83 -9.85
CA PHE A 178 5.73 -2.92 -9.29
C PHE A 178 4.87 -3.78 -10.20
N THR A 179 4.35 -4.88 -9.67
CA THR A 179 3.39 -5.74 -10.36
C THR A 179 2.09 -5.78 -9.55
N ASN A 180 0.93 -5.69 -10.21
CA ASN A 180 -0.40 -5.67 -9.59
C ASN A 180 -0.72 -6.87 -8.67
N GLY A 181 0.16 -7.86 -8.57
CA GLY A 181 -0.03 -9.06 -7.76
C GLY A 181 1.22 -9.53 -7.03
N ARG A 182 2.14 -8.62 -6.65
CA ARG A 182 3.20 -9.00 -5.71
C ARG A 182 2.80 -8.60 -4.28
N PRO A 183 2.58 -9.58 -3.41
CA PRO A 183 2.66 -9.37 -1.97
C PRO A 183 4.10 -8.95 -1.65
N LEU A 184 4.36 -7.65 -1.47
CA LEU A 184 5.68 -7.09 -1.11
C LEU A 184 6.00 -7.33 0.39
N TYR A 185 5.74 -8.54 0.90
CA TYR A 185 5.81 -8.88 2.34
C TYR A 185 7.12 -9.56 2.77
N LEU A 186 8.09 -9.74 1.88
CA LEU A 186 9.36 -10.39 2.22
C LEU A 186 10.38 -9.37 2.74
N ILE A 187 11.17 -9.76 3.74
CA ILE A 187 12.28 -8.95 4.28
C ILE A 187 13.37 -8.71 3.21
N GLU A 188 13.43 -9.61 2.23
CA GLU A 188 14.32 -9.56 1.06
C GLU A 188 13.81 -8.61 -0.02
N ASP A 189 12.65 -7.98 0.17
CA ASP A 189 12.09 -7.03 -0.76
C ASP A 189 12.94 -5.76 -0.81
N PRO A 190 13.50 -5.39 -1.99
CA PRO A 190 14.35 -4.22 -2.09
C PRO A 190 13.64 -2.89 -1.77
N LEU A 191 12.29 -2.85 -1.81
CA LEU A 191 11.55 -1.70 -1.31
C LEU A 191 11.67 -1.58 0.21
N ARG A 192 11.47 -2.69 0.94
CA ARG A 192 11.40 -2.69 2.41
C ARG A 192 12.76 -2.62 3.06
N ASN A 193 13.77 -3.24 2.47
CA ASN A 193 15.11 -3.23 3.04
C ASN A 193 15.88 -1.90 2.77
N GLY A 194 15.27 -1.00 1.98
CA GLY A 194 15.81 0.30 1.61
C GLY A 194 16.75 0.30 0.42
N ASP A 195 16.99 -0.85 -0.24
CA ASP A 195 17.91 -0.97 -1.37
C ASP A 195 17.44 -0.17 -2.59
N LEU A 196 16.13 -0.09 -2.84
CA LEU A 196 15.58 0.74 -3.91
C LEU A 196 15.90 2.23 -3.68
N PHE A 197 15.54 2.75 -2.51
CA PHE A 197 15.76 4.16 -2.16
C PHE A 197 17.25 4.49 -2.13
N ARG A 198 18.08 3.56 -1.68
CA ARG A 198 19.52 3.68 -1.74
C ARG A 198 20.06 3.71 -3.17
N SER A 199 19.59 2.82 -4.03
CA SER A 199 19.96 2.80 -5.45
C SER A 199 19.60 4.13 -6.12
N LEU A 200 18.43 4.68 -5.77
CA LEU A 200 18.02 6.00 -6.21
C LEU A 200 19.00 7.08 -5.72
N CYS A 201 19.39 7.07 -4.44
CA CYS A 201 20.36 8.02 -3.93
C CYS A 201 21.76 7.86 -4.56
N ILE A 202 22.19 6.65 -4.93
CA ILE A 202 23.46 6.42 -5.64
C ILE A 202 23.42 7.08 -7.02
N VAL A 203 22.29 6.99 -7.73
CA VAL A 203 22.13 7.65 -9.03
C VAL A 203 22.14 9.18 -8.88
N MET A 204 21.49 9.71 -7.84
CA MET A 204 21.36 11.16 -7.64
C MET A 204 22.62 11.80 -7.04
N ARG A 205 23.27 11.11 -6.09
CA ARG A 205 24.40 11.57 -5.27
C ARG A 205 25.47 10.47 -5.16
N PRO A 206 26.09 10.06 -6.27
CA PRO A 206 27.06 8.95 -6.28
C PRO A 206 28.25 9.18 -5.35
N GLU A 207 28.58 10.44 -5.05
CA GLU A 207 29.68 10.82 -4.16
C GLU A 207 29.41 10.53 -2.68
N LEU A 208 28.16 10.33 -2.28
CA LEU A 208 27.79 10.08 -0.89
C LEU A 208 27.79 8.59 -0.52
N TYR A 209 27.99 7.69 -1.49
CA TYR A 209 27.79 6.27 -1.27
C TYR A 209 29.04 5.41 -1.48
N GLU A 210 29.28 4.55 -0.49
CA GLU A 210 30.21 3.44 -0.64
C GLU A 210 29.61 2.35 -1.56
N PRO A 211 30.45 1.68 -2.36
CA PRO A 211 29.98 0.79 -3.42
C PRO A 211 29.18 -0.42 -2.89
N ARG A 212 29.42 -0.93 -1.67
CA ARG A 212 28.73 -2.13 -1.12
C ARG A 212 28.73 -2.19 0.43
N PRO A 213 27.88 -1.45 1.14
CA PRO A 213 27.63 -1.69 2.56
C PRO A 213 26.95 -3.05 2.73
N PRO A 214 27.14 -3.70 3.89
CA PRO A 214 26.50 -4.98 4.19
C PRO A 214 24.98 -4.85 4.10
N PRO A 215 24.21 -5.89 3.75
CA PRO A 215 22.75 -5.83 3.79
C PRO A 215 22.24 -5.55 5.21
N ALA A 216 21.08 -4.89 5.32
CA ALA A 216 20.46 -4.66 6.63
C ALA A 216 20.01 -6.01 7.19
N SER A 217 20.36 -6.29 8.44
CA SER A 217 20.10 -7.57 9.09
C SER A 217 18.92 -7.52 10.06
N THR A 218 18.53 -6.32 10.48
CA THR A 218 17.41 -6.10 11.41
C THR A 218 16.40 -5.08 10.87
N PRO A 219 15.12 -5.17 11.26
CA PRO A 219 14.11 -4.16 10.88
C PRO A 219 14.50 -2.74 11.31
N ARG A 220 15.16 -2.58 12.45
CA ARG A 220 15.67 -1.29 12.92
C ARG A 220 16.72 -0.72 11.97
N GLU A 221 17.66 -1.55 11.51
CA GLU A 221 18.65 -1.15 10.50
C GLU A 221 17.99 -0.79 9.16
N MET A 222 16.95 -1.52 8.75
CA MET A 222 16.19 -1.22 7.54
C MET A 222 15.51 0.15 7.63
N VAL A 223 14.86 0.44 8.77
CA VAL A 223 14.22 1.74 9.02
C VAL A 223 15.24 2.87 8.94
N GLU A 224 16.41 2.72 9.57
CA GLU A 224 17.41 3.78 9.50
C GLU A 224 17.98 3.97 8.10
N ARG A 225 18.13 2.91 7.31
CA ARG A 225 18.58 3.05 5.91
C ARG A 225 17.55 3.76 5.05
N VAL A 226 16.28 3.36 5.17
CA VAL A 226 15.19 4.04 4.47
C VAL A 226 15.16 5.51 4.89
N ARG A 227 15.22 5.79 6.20
CA ARG A 227 15.22 7.16 6.74
C ARG A 227 16.39 8.00 6.21
N GLN A 228 17.61 7.45 6.19
CA GLN A 228 18.78 8.12 5.64
C GLN A 228 18.63 8.42 4.15
N ALA A 229 18.13 7.45 3.36
CA ALA A 229 17.90 7.65 1.94
C ALA A 229 16.84 8.75 1.70
N LEU A 230 15.75 8.74 2.47
CA LEU A 230 14.72 9.80 2.40
C LEU A 230 15.26 11.17 2.79
N ALA A 231 16.13 11.24 3.81
CA ALA A 231 16.76 12.51 4.19
C ALA A 231 17.59 13.10 3.05
N ILE A 232 18.38 12.28 2.35
CA ILE A 232 19.18 12.71 1.19
C ILE A 232 18.27 13.21 0.05
N LEU A 233 17.21 12.47 -0.27
CA LEU A 233 16.25 12.88 -1.30
C LEU A 233 15.53 14.20 -0.93
N SER A 234 15.28 14.41 0.36
CA SER A 234 14.67 15.64 0.88
C SER A 234 15.63 16.83 0.83
N GLU A 235 16.90 16.64 1.19
CA GLU A 235 17.95 17.66 1.04
C GLU A 235 18.12 18.09 -0.42
N ASP A 236 18.03 17.14 -1.34
CA ASP A 236 18.01 17.41 -2.78
C ASP A 236 16.67 17.98 -3.26
N GLY A 237 15.71 18.29 -2.39
CA GLY A 237 14.42 18.87 -2.74
C GLY A 237 13.60 18.02 -3.72
N LEU A 238 13.79 16.69 -3.69
CA LEU A 238 13.02 15.75 -4.50
C LEU A 238 11.72 15.34 -3.80
N ILE A 239 11.73 15.30 -2.46
CA ILE A 239 10.61 14.96 -1.60
C ILE A 239 10.50 15.93 -0.41
N ASP A 240 9.39 15.90 0.31
CA ASP A 240 9.15 16.78 1.44
C ASP A 240 9.82 16.25 2.72
N GLN A 241 10.12 17.12 3.69
CA GLN A 241 10.76 16.72 4.94
C GLN A 241 9.87 15.77 5.76
N ASP A 242 8.55 15.94 5.67
CA ASP A 242 7.57 15.08 6.35
C ASP A 242 7.59 13.64 5.81
N ASP A 243 8.01 13.42 4.56
CA ASP A 243 8.09 12.10 3.95
C ASP A 243 9.12 11.19 4.66
N ILE A 244 10.11 11.77 5.34
CA ILE A 244 11.14 11.05 6.12
C ILE A 244 10.51 10.24 7.26
N LEU A 245 9.38 10.72 7.80
CA LEU A 245 8.67 10.08 8.91
C LEU A 245 8.03 8.75 8.48
N CYS A 246 7.78 8.56 7.18
CA CYS A 246 7.16 7.36 6.62
C CYS A 246 8.12 6.15 6.53
N ALA A 247 9.39 6.30 6.93
CA ALA A 247 10.38 5.21 6.86
C ALA A 247 9.93 3.92 7.57
N GLU A 248 9.23 4.04 8.70
CA GLU A 248 8.71 2.88 9.42
C GLU A 248 7.56 2.18 8.67
N GLU A 249 6.71 2.95 8.00
CA GLU A 249 5.58 2.46 7.23
C GLU A 249 6.08 1.66 6.01
N ILE A 250 7.08 2.21 5.30
CA ILE A 250 7.75 1.54 4.18
C ILE A 250 8.32 0.19 4.62
N VAL A 251 9.07 0.16 5.74
CA VAL A 251 9.65 -1.10 6.25
C VAL A 251 8.57 -2.06 6.74
N ARG A 252 7.41 -1.59 7.20
CA ARG A 252 6.28 -2.46 7.60
C ARG A 252 5.54 -3.07 6.40
N GLY A 253 5.78 -2.57 5.19
CA GLY A 253 5.27 -3.15 3.94
C GLY A 253 3.98 -2.51 3.42
N THR A 254 3.61 -1.33 3.93
CA THR A 254 2.59 -0.50 3.28
C THR A 254 3.24 0.17 2.07
N THR A 255 3.02 -0.41 0.88
CA THR A 255 3.69 0.02 -0.37
C THR A 255 3.23 1.42 -0.81
N ASP A 256 2.04 1.81 -0.37
CA ASP A 256 1.43 3.13 -0.56
C ASP A 256 2.39 4.29 -0.25
N ALA A 257 3.04 4.25 0.92
CA ALA A 257 3.98 5.31 1.32
C ALA A 257 5.19 5.37 0.39
N ALA A 258 5.75 4.21 0.01
CA ALA A 258 6.88 4.14 -0.90
C ALA A 258 6.51 4.64 -2.31
N GLU A 259 5.36 4.23 -2.83
CA GLU A 259 4.84 4.64 -4.14
C GLU A 259 4.64 6.16 -4.22
N VAL A 260 3.99 6.75 -3.22
CA VAL A 260 3.76 8.20 -3.14
C VAL A 260 5.06 8.97 -3.13
N ILE A 261 6.03 8.53 -2.31
CA ILE A 261 7.34 9.18 -2.20
C ILE A 261 8.13 9.06 -3.51
N LEU A 262 8.12 7.89 -4.15
CA LEU A 262 8.79 7.70 -5.45
C LEU A 262 8.15 8.54 -6.55
N GLU A 263 6.82 8.74 -6.53
CA GLU A 263 6.18 9.66 -7.47
C GLU A 263 6.56 11.11 -7.27
N LYS A 264 6.65 11.56 -6.01
CA LYS A 264 7.14 12.91 -5.69
C LYS A 264 8.56 13.07 -6.23
N ALA A 265 9.44 12.10 -5.93
CA ALA A 265 10.82 12.10 -6.40
C ALA A 265 10.91 12.15 -7.94
N MET A 266 10.15 11.31 -8.65
CA MET A 266 10.09 11.30 -10.11
C MET A 266 9.66 12.66 -10.67
N LYS A 267 8.55 13.23 -10.19
CA LYS A 267 8.03 14.52 -10.68
C LYS A 267 9.03 15.65 -10.43
N SER A 268 9.64 15.69 -9.25
CA SER A 268 10.66 16.68 -8.90
C SER A 268 11.92 16.53 -9.76
N TYR A 269 12.36 15.30 -10.00
CA TYR A 269 13.50 14.99 -10.85
C TYR A 269 13.26 15.41 -12.31
N GLU A 270 12.12 15.01 -12.91
CA GLU A 270 11.73 15.41 -14.26
C GLU A 270 11.64 16.94 -14.40
N LYS A 271 11.10 17.63 -13.38
CA LYS A 271 11.04 19.09 -13.35
C LYS A 271 12.43 19.71 -13.35
N LYS A 272 13.33 19.25 -12.48
CA LYS A 272 14.72 19.74 -12.41
C LYS A 272 15.48 19.51 -13.72
N GLN A 273 15.36 18.34 -14.34
CA GLN A 273 15.99 18.06 -15.63
C GLN A 273 15.51 19.00 -16.73
N ARG A 274 14.20 19.28 -16.79
CA ARG A 274 13.64 20.25 -17.76
C ARG A 274 14.20 21.64 -17.56
N THR A 275 14.37 22.08 -16.31
CA THR A 275 14.98 23.38 -16.00
C THR A 275 16.45 23.44 -16.45
N VAL A 276 17.22 22.38 -16.23
CA VAL A 276 18.62 22.29 -16.69
C VAL A 276 18.71 22.34 -18.21
N LEU A 277 17.89 21.55 -18.91
CA LEU A 277 17.84 21.54 -20.38
C LEU A 277 17.38 22.87 -20.97
N TYR A 278 16.41 23.54 -20.32
CA TYR A 278 15.99 24.88 -20.71
C TYR A 278 17.15 25.87 -20.59
N ASN A 279 17.84 25.89 -19.44
CA ASN A 279 18.97 26.80 -19.23
C ASN A 279 20.11 26.55 -20.21
N LEU A 280 20.40 25.29 -20.57
CA LEU A 280 21.41 24.94 -21.58
C LEU A 280 21.02 25.34 -23.01
N LYS A 281 19.73 25.47 -23.31
CA LYS A 281 19.24 25.83 -24.65
C LYS A 281 19.22 27.34 -24.90
N PHE A 282 19.30 28.14 -23.82
CA PHE A 282 19.26 29.61 -23.86
C PHE A 282 20.55 30.26 -23.35
N MET A 283 21.62 29.47 -23.19
CA MET A 283 23.01 29.94 -23.13
C MET A 283 23.65 29.84 -24.51
#